data_AF-A0A2A4HUA3-F1
#
_entry.id   AF-A0A2A4HUA3-F1
#
_cell.length_a   1.000
_cell.length_b   1.000
_cell.length_c   1.000
_cell.angle_alpha   90.00
_cell.angle_beta   90.00
_cell.angle_gamma   90.00
#
_symmetry.space_group_name_H-M   'P 1'
#
loop_
_entity.id
_entity.type
_entity.pdbx_description
1 polymer ?
#
loop_
_entity_poly.entity_id
_entity_poly.type
_entity_poly.pdbx_seq_one_letter_code
_entity_poly.pdbx_strand_id
1 'polypeptide(L)'
;MKSPIVMSGAALVPARLALASIASFWAVWLVLVTGRALVMDWPDQGGMLVRRLGMAAVGAALAWVIHLLLMRCACQRLALRATAAFTACIPAALLFAVLNSFVFYRWFPVPSVLPDLARWDEGAVLRTAVADGFVTWYFFFAAWAAFLLALGVVGEVRMAERARGEAEAAARDARLAMLRLQVDPHFLFNALNALS
;
A
#
# COMPACT_ATOMS: atom_id res chain seq x y z
N MET A 1 -4.73 18.43 36.16
CA MET A 1 -3.78 18.21 35.05
C MET A 1 -4.38 17.16 34.11
N LYS A 2 -5.02 17.59 33.01
CA LYS A 2 -5.61 16.69 32.01
C LYS A 2 -4.46 16.20 31.11
N SER A 3 -4.14 14.91 31.15
CA SER A 3 -3.27 14.31 30.13
C SER A 3 -3.86 14.61 28.75
N PRO A 4 -3.07 15.12 27.79
CA PRO A 4 -3.54 15.18 26.43
C PRO A 4 -3.66 13.74 25.96
N ILE A 5 -4.89 13.31 25.71
CA ILE A 5 -5.15 12.13 24.91
C ILE A 5 -4.52 12.44 23.55
N VAL A 6 -3.32 11.94 23.32
CA VAL A 6 -2.72 11.93 21.99
C VAL A 6 -3.71 11.17 21.13
N MET A 7 -4.45 11.91 20.30
CA MET A 7 -5.27 11.31 19.27
C MET A 7 -4.30 10.59 18.34
N SER A 8 -4.11 9.29 18.59
CA SER A 8 -3.47 8.37 17.66
C SER A 8 -4.39 8.31 16.45
N GLY A 9 -4.33 9.30 15.56
CA GLY A 9 -4.88 9.17 14.23
C GLY A 9 -4.19 7.96 13.61
N ALA A 10 -4.95 6.91 13.31
CA ALA A 10 -4.47 5.78 12.54
C ALA A 10 -3.67 6.36 11.36
N ALA A 11 -2.40 6.00 11.22
CA ALA A 11 -1.55 6.66 10.24
C ALA A 11 -2.04 6.25 8.84
N LEU A 12 -2.91 7.10 8.30
CA LEU A 12 -3.31 7.13 6.91
C LEU A 12 -2.01 7.08 6.10
N VAL A 13 -1.84 6.04 5.28
CA VAL A 13 -0.64 5.92 4.44
C VAL A 13 -0.57 7.20 3.61
N PRO A 14 0.51 8.01 3.70
CA PRO A 14 0.62 9.25 2.97
C PRO A 14 0.33 9.03 1.48
N ALA A 15 -0.43 9.94 0.85
CA ALA A 15 -0.77 9.87 -0.57
C ALA A 15 0.46 9.61 -1.46
N ARG A 16 1.60 10.23 -1.14
CA ARG A 16 2.87 10.00 -1.85
C ARG A 16 3.33 8.54 -1.83
N LEU A 17 3.19 7.84 -0.70
CA LEU A 17 3.60 6.45 -0.54
C LEU A 17 2.61 5.51 -1.25
N ALA A 18 1.32 5.85 -1.20
CA ALA A 18 0.30 5.13 -1.97
C ALA A 18 0.52 5.27 -3.49
N LEU A 19 0.76 6.49 -3.98
CA LEU A 19 1.05 6.72 -5.40
C LEU A 19 2.34 6.02 -5.85
N ALA A 20 3.41 6.12 -5.05
CA ALA A 20 4.66 5.43 -5.33
C ALA A 20 4.49 3.90 -5.35
N SER A 21 3.72 3.31 -4.43
CA SER A 21 3.48 1.86 -4.42
C SER A 21 2.61 1.42 -5.59
N ILE A 22 1.57 2.18 -5.94
CA ILE A 22 0.73 1.93 -7.13
C ILE A 22 1.60 1.98 -8.39
N ALA A 23 2.38 3.05 -8.58
CA ALA A 23 3.26 3.19 -9.73
C ALA A 23 4.27 2.05 -9.83
N SER A 24 4.86 1.64 -8.70
CA SER A 24 5.82 0.53 -8.65
C SER A 24 5.19 -0.80 -9.04
N PHE A 25 4.02 -1.14 -8.49
CA PHE A 25 3.31 -2.39 -8.82
C PHE A 25 2.94 -2.47 -10.29
N TRP A 26 2.40 -1.39 -10.86
CA TRP A 26 2.01 -1.35 -12.26
C TRP A 26 3.21 -1.31 -13.20
N ALA A 27 4.31 -0.66 -12.82
CA ALA A 27 5.55 -0.69 -13.59
C ALA A 27 6.15 -2.10 -13.65
N VAL A 28 6.23 -2.79 -12.50
CA VAL A 28 6.69 -4.19 -12.45
C VAL A 28 5.79 -5.09 -13.28
N TRP A 29 4.46 -4.95 -13.15
CA TRP A 29 3.51 -5.70 -13.96
C TRP A 29 3.72 -5.44 -15.47
N LEU A 30 3.91 -4.18 -15.87
CA LEU A 30 4.13 -3.80 -17.26
C LEU A 30 5.41 -4.42 -17.83
N VAL A 31 6.49 -4.43 -17.04
CA VAL A 31 7.75 -5.10 -17.41
C VAL A 31 7.53 -6.60 -17.57
N LEU A 32 6.87 -7.26 -16.62
CA LEU A 32 6.64 -8.71 -16.66
C LEU A 32 5.76 -9.12 -17.84
N VAL A 33 4.65 -8.41 -18.08
CA VAL A 33 3.74 -8.77 -19.17
C VAL A 33 4.37 -8.48 -20.54
N THR A 34 5.23 -7.46 -20.63
CA THR A 34 6.00 -7.13 -21.84
C THR A 34 7.11 -8.15 -22.08
N GLY A 35 7.89 -8.50 -21.06
CA GLY A 35 8.88 -9.57 -21.14
C GLY A 35 8.26 -10.90 -21.56
N ARG A 36 7.11 -11.29 -20.99
CA ARG A 36 6.38 -12.49 -21.40
C ARG A 36 5.97 -12.45 -22.86
N ALA A 37 5.51 -11.31 -23.36
CA ALA A 37 5.08 -11.17 -24.76
C ALA A 37 6.25 -11.29 -25.75
N LEU A 38 7.44 -10.84 -25.35
CA LEU A 38 8.67 -11.00 -26.13
C LEU A 38 9.11 -12.47 -26.16
N VAL A 39 9.05 -13.16 -25.01
CA VAL A 39 9.39 -14.59 -24.92
C VAL A 39 8.43 -15.46 -25.74
N MET A 40 7.15 -15.10 -25.79
CA MET A 40 6.13 -15.82 -26.54
C MET A 40 6.04 -15.42 -28.02
N ASP A 41 6.93 -14.54 -28.48
CA ASP A 41 6.98 -14.01 -29.85
C ASP A 41 5.62 -13.53 -30.37
N TRP A 42 4.86 -12.84 -29.51
CA TRP A 42 3.53 -12.36 -29.87
C TRP A 42 3.62 -11.18 -30.87
N PRO A 43 2.75 -11.15 -31.90
CA PRO A 43 2.72 -10.05 -32.85
C PRO A 43 2.16 -8.77 -32.22
N ASP A 44 2.36 -7.63 -32.90
CA ASP A 44 1.85 -6.30 -32.49
C ASP A 44 2.32 -5.83 -31.09
N GLN A 45 3.64 -5.87 -30.83
CA GLN A 45 4.22 -5.41 -29.56
C GLN A 45 3.85 -3.95 -29.24
N GLY A 46 3.82 -3.08 -30.26
CA GLY A 46 3.50 -1.65 -30.11
C GLY A 46 2.04 -1.41 -29.70
N GLY A 47 1.08 -1.96 -30.46
CA GLY A 47 -0.33 -1.84 -30.10
C GLY A 47 -0.65 -2.54 -28.77
N MET A 48 0.01 -3.66 -28.48
CA MET A 48 -0.12 -4.37 -27.21
C MET A 48 0.37 -3.51 -26.03
N LEU A 49 1.48 -2.77 -26.19
CA LEU A 49 1.99 -1.85 -25.18
C LEU A 49 0.98 -0.73 -24.88
N VAL A 50 0.39 -0.12 -25.91
CA VAL A 50 -0.62 0.96 -25.73
C VAL A 50 -1.84 0.45 -24.95
N ARG A 51 -2.36 -0.73 -25.33
CA ARG A 51 -3.49 -1.36 -24.61
C ARG A 51 -3.15 -1.63 -23.14
N ARG A 52 -1.93 -2.11 -22.87
CA ARG A 52 -1.44 -2.36 -21.52
C ARG A 52 -1.25 -1.10 -20.70
N LEU A 53 -0.76 -0.01 -21.30
CA LEU A 53 -0.65 1.28 -20.62
C LEU A 53 -2.04 1.82 -20.26
N GLY A 54 -3.01 1.72 -21.17
CA GLY A 54 -4.40 2.09 -20.91
C GLY A 54 -4.99 1.27 -19.75
N MET A 55 -4.85 -0.06 -19.80
CA MET A 55 -5.32 -0.91 -18.70
C MET A 55 -4.56 -0.66 -17.39
N ALA A 56 -3.25 -0.44 -17.43
CA ALA A 56 -2.48 -0.10 -16.24
C ALA A 56 -2.97 1.21 -15.60
N ALA A 57 -3.35 2.21 -16.41
CA ALA A 57 -3.93 3.45 -15.90
C ALA A 57 -5.30 3.21 -15.22
N VAL A 58 -6.18 2.38 -15.81
CA VAL A 58 -7.45 1.99 -15.20
C VAL A 58 -7.20 1.29 -13.86
N GLY A 59 -6.27 0.35 -13.83
CA GLY A 59 -5.96 -0.41 -12.63
C GLY A 59 -5.29 0.45 -11.55
N ALA A 60 -4.45 1.41 -11.93
CA ALA A 60 -3.89 2.41 -11.01
C ALA A 60 -4.99 3.30 -10.41
N ALA A 61 -5.98 3.70 -11.22
CA ALA A 61 -7.14 4.46 -10.74
C ALA A 61 -8.00 3.65 -9.75
N LEU A 62 -8.22 2.36 -10.02
CA LEU A 62 -8.94 1.47 -9.09
C LEU A 62 -8.17 1.30 -7.77
N ALA A 63 -6.86 1.10 -7.83
CA ALA A 63 -6.02 1.04 -6.63
C ALA A 63 -6.09 2.35 -5.84
N TRP A 64 -6.08 3.50 -6.52
CA TRP A 64 -6.27 4.80 -5.87
C TRP A 64 -7.63 4.91 -5.18
N VAL A 65 -8.70 4.46 -5.82
CA VAL A 65 -10.04 4.42 -5.20
C VAL A 65 -10.05 3.52 -3.95
N ILE A 66 -9.45 2.33 -4.00
CA ILE A 66 -9.30 1.46 -2.83
C ILE A 66 -8.56 2.19 -1.70
N HIS A 67 -7.46 2.88 -2.02
CA HIS A 67 -6.73 3.68 -1.04
C HIS A 67 -7.66 4.73 -0.39
N LEU A 68 -8.41 5.50 -1.17
CA LEU A 68 -9.36 6.49 -0.65
C LEU A 68 -10.45 5.86 0.24
N LEU A 69 -10.98 4.70 -0.13
CA LEU A 69 -11.95 3.96 0.67
C LEU A 69 -11.35 3.53 2.01
N LEU A 70 -10.12 3.04 2.00
CA LEU A 70 -9.40 2.68 3.22
C LEU A 70 -9.11 3.88 4.11
N MET A 71 -8.89 5.06 3.53
CA MET A 71 -8.73 6.29 4.31
C MET A 71 -10.03 6.76 4.97
N ARG A 72 -11.20 6.39 4.44
CA ARG A 72 -12.51 6.68 5.07
C ARG A 72 -12.81 5.73 6.22
N CYS A 73 -12.33 4.50 6.17
CA CYS A 73 -12.44 3.52 7.25
C CYS A 73 -11.43 3.83 8.36
N ALA A 74 -11.71 4.83 9.21
CA ALA A 74 -10.86 5.27 10.33
C ALA A 74 -10.77 4.25 11.51
N CYS A 75 -10.73 2.96 11.21
CA CYS A 75 -10.65 1.89 12.21
C CYS A 75 -9.19 1.70 12.68
N GLN A 76 -8.96 1.72 14.00
CA GLN A 76 -7.64 1.45 14.59
C GLN A 76 -7.22 -0.02 14.49
N ARG A 77 -8.19 -0.95 14.40
CA ARG A 77 -7.91 -2.39 14.41
C ARG A 77 -7.42 -2.84 13.04
N LEU A 78 -6.19 -3.37 12.98
CA LEU A 78 -5.59 -3.90 11.75
C LEU A 78 -6.50 -4.93 11.06
N ALA A 79 -7.14 -5.83 11.81
CA ALA A 79 -8.04 -6.83 11.26
C ALA A 79 -9.21 -6.21 10.46
N LEU A 80 -9.81 -5.12 10.96
CA LEU A 80 -10.91 -4.43 10.27
C LEU A 80 -10.42 -3.68 9.02
N ARG A 81 -9.22 -3.10 9.07
CA ARG A 81 -8.60 -2.48 7.90
C ARG A 81 -8.27 -3.51 6.82
N ALA A 82 -7.73 -4.65 7.23
CA ALA A 82 -7.41 -5.75 6.33
C ALA A 82 -8.68 -6.33 5.69
N THR A 83 -9.73 -6.59 6.47
CA THR A 83 -10.99 -7.08 5.91
C THR A 83 -11.61 -6.06 4.95
N ALA A 84 -11.64 -4.77 5.30
CA ALA A 84 -12.10 -3.71 4.41
C ALA A 84 -11.27 -3.62 3.11
N ALA A 85 -9.96 -3.81 3.19
CA ALA A 85 -9.07 -3.79 2.03
C ALA A 85 -9.35 -4.95 1.08
N PHE A 86 -9.40 -6.17 1.61
CA PHE A 86 -9.64 -7.35 0.79
C PHE A 86 -11.06 -7.38 0.20
N THR A 87 -12.07 -6.90 0.94
CA THR A 87 -13.43 -6.78 0.39
C THR A 87 -13.51 -5.71 -0.70
N ALA A 88 -12.81 -4.58 -0.57
CA ALA A 88 -12.74 -3.56 -1.62
C ALA A 88 -12.00 -4.06 -2.89
N CYS A 89 -11.09 -5.03 -2.75
CA CYS A 89 -10.41 -5.63 -3.90
C CYS A 89 -11.35 -6.47 -4.77
N ILE A 90 -12.42 -7.06 -4.22
CA ILE A 90 -13.37 -7.90 -4.97
C ILE A 90 -14.03 -7.14 -6.13
N PRO A 91 -14.76 -6.02 -5.89
CA PRO A 91 -15.40 -5.29 -6.99
C PRO A 91 -14.37 -4.64 -7.93
N ALA A 92 -13.22 -4.20 -7.42
CA ALA A 92 -12.17 -3.63 -8.25
C ALA A 92 -11.56 -4.68 -9.21
N ALA A 93 -11.24 -5.86 -8.71
CA ALA A 93 -10.72 -6.96 -9.51
C ALA A 93 -11.73 -7.44 -10.55
N LEU A 94 -13.00 -7.56 -10.17
CA LEU A 94 -14.06 -7.94 -11.09
C LEU A 94 -14.23 -6.91 -12.21
N LEU A 95 -14.31 -5.62 -11.84
CA LEU A 95 -14.41 -4.54 -12.83
C LEU A 95 -13.22 -4.53 -13.77
N PHE A 96 -12.00 -4.69 -13.24
CA PHE A 96 -10.79 -4.76 -14.04
C PHE A 96 -10.79 -5.98 -14.98
N ALA A 97 -11.16 -7.15 -14.47
CA ALA A 97 -11.24 -8.40 -15.26
C ALA A 97 -12.23 -8.27 -16.41
N VAL A 98 -13.41 -7.69 -16.15
CA VAL A 98 -14.42 -7.42 -17.18
C VAL A 98 -13.86 -6.46 -18.22
N LEU A 99 -13.38 -5.28 -17.81
CA LEU A 99 -12.84 -4.29 -18.76
C LEU A 99 -11.69 -4.85 -19.59
N ASN A 100 -10.75 -5.55 -18.95
CA ASN A 100 -9.63 -6.18 -19.62
C ASN A 100 -10.12 -7.21 -20.66
N SER A 101 -11.07 -8.07 -20.29
CA SER A 101 -11.58 -9.10 -21.19
C SER A 101 -12.32 -8.49 -22.38
N PHE A 102 -13.11 -7.43 -22.17
CA PHE A 102 -13.77 -6.72 -23.27
C PHE A 102 -12.78 -6.02 -24.20
N VAL A 103 -11.75 -5.36 -23.66
CA VAL A 103 -10.70 -4.72 -24.45
C VAL A 103 -9.98 -5.73 -25.33
N PHE A 104 -9.58 -6.88 -24.78
CA PHE A 104 -8.72 -7.85 -25.47
C PHE A 104 -9.45 -8.90 -26.31
N TYR A 105 -10.74 -9.14 -26.10
CA TYR A 105 -11.49 -10.16 -26.84
C TYR A 105 -12.61 -9.58 -27.72
N ARG A 106 -13.18 -8.42 -27.37
CA ARG A 106 -14.35 -7.85 -28.07
C ARG A 106 -14.03 -6.58 -28.86
N TRP A 107 -13.40 -5.59 -28.23
CA TRP A 107 -13.19 -4.27 -28.86
C TRP A 107 -11.93 -4.20 -29.70
N PHE A 108 -10.83 -4.75 -29.21
CA PHE A 108 -9.55 -4.74 -29.91
C PHE A 108 -8.88 -6.12 -29.82
N PRO A 109 -9.49 -7.16 -30.43
CA PRO A 109 -8.97 -8.52 -30.37
C PRO A 109 -7.53 -8.58 -30.92
N VAL A 110 -6.63 -9.14 -30.13
CA VAL A 110 -5.23 -9.32 -30.52
C VAL A 110 -5.07 -10.56 -31.40
N PRO A 111 -4.11 -10.60 -32.34
CA PRO A 111 -3.96 -11.74 -33.24
C PRO A 111 -3.80 -13.09 -32.52
N SER A 112 -3.20 -13.08 -31.33
CA SER A 112 -3.00 -14.28 -30.52
C SER A 112 -4.29 -14.92 -29.99
N VAL A 113 -5.42 -14.17 -29.91
CA VAL A 113 -6.71 -14.70 -29.43
C VAL A 113 -7.68 -15.05 -30.57
N LEU A 114 -7.36 -14.67 -31.81
CA LEU A 114 -8.21 -14.97 -32.97
C LEU A 114 -8.47 -16.47 -33.18
N PRO A 115 -7.49 -17.38 -32.99
CA PRO A 115 -7.75 -18.82 -33.11
C PRO A 115 -8.78 -19.33 -32.09
N ASP A 116 -8.76 -18.79 -30.87
CA ASP A 116 -9.70 -19.19 -29.82
C ASP A 116 -11.11 -18.68 -30.14
N LEU A 117 -11.24 -17.45 -30.62
CA LEU A 117 -12.52 -16.86 -31.04
C LEU A 117 -13.10 -17.55 -32.28
N ALA A 118 -12.26 -18.14 -33.14
CA ALA A 118 -12.72 -18.93 -34.29
C ALA A 118 -13.19 -20.34 -33.90
N ARG A 119 -12.65 -20.88 -32.80
CA ARG A 119 -12.92 -22.26 -32.36
C ARG A 119 -14.08 -22.36 -31.38
N TRP A 120 -14.30 -21.34 -30.55
CA TRP A 120 -15.24 -21.35 -29.44
C TRP A 120 -16.27 -20.23 -29.54
N ASP A 121 -17.44 -20.43 -28.92
CA ASP A 121 -18.44 -19.38 -28.75
C ASP A 121 -17.82 -18.17 -28.02
N GLU A 122 -18.02 -16.98 -28.57
CA GLU A 122 -17.44 -15.74 -28.04
C GLU A 122 -17.88 -15.48 -26.59
N GLY A 123 -19.15 -15.78 -26.27
CA GLY A 123 -19.67 -15.65 -24.92
C GLY A 123 -18.97 -16.59 -23.93
N ALA A 124 -18.65 -17.81 -24.36
CA ALA A 124 -17.88 -18.75 -23.56
C ALA A 124 -16.43 -18.27 -23.33
N VAL A 125 -15.74 -17.80 -24.37
CA VAL A 125 -14.38 -17.25 -24.25
C VAL A 125 -14.36 -16.07 -23.27
N LEU A 126 -15.32 -15.15 -23.39
CA LEU A 126 -15.42 -13.99 -22.51
C LEU A 126 -15.66 -14.39 -21.05
N ARG A 127 -16.57 -15.34 -20.79
CA ARG A 127 -16.83 -15.82 -19.42
C ARG A 127 -15.58 -16.43 -18.79
N THR A 128 -14.85 -17.26 -19.54
CA THR A 128 -13.60 -17.88 -19.06
C THR A 128 -12.54 -16.81 -18.81
N ALA A 129 -12.35 -15.86 -19.74
CA ALA A 129 -11.39 -14.76 -19.59
C ALA A 129 -11.70 -13.88 -18.37
N VAL A 130 -12.98 -13.59 -18.11
CA VAL A 130 -13.40 -12.84 -16.92
C VAL A 130 -13.17 -13.64 -15.64
N ALA A 131 -13.46 -14.94 -15.63
CA ALA A 131 -13.26 -15.79 -14.46
C ALA A 131 -11.77 -15.93 -14.09
N ASP A 132 -10.92 -16.29 -15.06
CA ASP A 132 -9.47 -16.43 -14.85
C ASP A 132 -8.83 -15.08 -14.54
N GLY A 133 -9.29 -14.03 -15.22
CA GLY A 133 -8.92 -12.66 -14.95
C GLY A 133 -9.27 -12.26 -13.53
N PHE A 134 -10.49 -12.51 -13.08
CA PHE A 134 -10.94 -12.13 -11.73
C PHE A 134 -10.05 -12.72 -10.65
N VAL A 135 -9.72 -14.01 -10.73
CA VAL A 135 -8.80 -14.65 -9.77
C VAL A 135 -7.43 -13.97 -9.79
N THR A 136 -6.86 -13.80 -10.97
CA THR A 136 -5.54 -13.19 -11.16
C THR A 136 -5.48 -11.76 -10.61
N TRP A 137 -6.45 -10.92 -10.99
CA TRP A 137 -6.50 -9.52 -10.60
C TRP A 137 -6.89 -9.34 -9.13
N TYR A 138 -7.71 -10.23 -8.57
CA TYR A 138 -8.01 -10.23 -7.15
C TYR A 138 -6.74 -10.38 -6.32
N PHE A 139 -5.91 -11.39 -6.61
CA PHE A 139 -4.65 -11.58 -5.90
C PHE A 139 -3.67 -10.44 -6.15
N PHE A 140 -3.64 -9.84 -7.34
CA PHE A 140 -2.81 -8.68 -7.61
C PHE A 140 -3.19 -7.47 -6.74
N PHE A 141 -4.47 -7.08 -6.74
CA PHE A 141 -4.95 -5.98 -5.89
C PHE A 141 -4.82 -6.31 -4.41
N ALA A 142 -5.10 -7.55 -4.00
CA ALA A 142 -4.95 -7.99 -2.62
C ALA A 142 -3.49 -7.95 -2.14
N ALA A 143 -2.54 -8.37 -2.98
CA ALA A 143 -1.11 -8.30 -2.69
C ALA A 143 -0.64 -6.83 -2.55
N TRP A 144 -1.08 -5.96 -3.45
CA TRP A 144 -0.81 -4.52 -3.35
C TRP A 144 -1.43 -3.91 -2.08
N ALA A 145 -2.68 -4.26 -1.76
CA ALA A 145 -3.37 -3.75 -0.58
C ALA A 145 -2.70 -4.24 0.73
N ALA A 146 -2.27 -5.50 0.79
CA ALA A 146 -1.50 -6.04 1.90
C ALA A 146 -0.15 -5.31 2.05
N PHE A 147 0.54 -5.04 0.95
CA PHE A 147 1.77 -4.24 0.94
C PHE A 147 1.52 -2.81 1.46
N LEU A 148 0.45 -2.16 1.01
CA LEU A 148 0.06 -0.83 1.47
C LEU A 148 -0.24 -0.80 2.98
N LEU A 149 -0.96 -1.80 3.48
CA LEU A 149 -1.25 -1.94 4.91
C LEU A 149 0.04 -2.16 5.72
N ALA A 150 0.97 -2.99 5.23
CA ALA A 150 2.25 -3.21 5.87
C ALA A 150 3.07 -1.93 5.96
N LEU A 151 3.12 -1.12 4.89
CA LEU A 151 3.76 0.21 4.93
C LEU A 151 3.12 1.14 5.98
N GLY A 152 1.79 1.07 6.12
CA GLY A 152 1.05 1.81 7.16
C GLY A 152 1.48 1.41 8.56
N VAL A 153 1.49 0.10 8.85
CA VAL A 153 1.90 -0.44 10.16
C VAL A 153 3.36 -0.09 10.47
N VAL A 154 4.27 -0.21 9.50
CA VAL A 154 5.67 0.19 9.67
C VAL A 154 5.79 1.69 9.99
N GLY A 155 4.97 2.52 9.36
CA GLY A 155 4.89 3.95 9.67
C GLY A 155 4.42 4.22 11.11
N GLU A 156 3.37 3.53 11.56
CA GLU A 156 2.83 3.62 12.91
C GLU A 156 3.86 3.23 13.97
N VAL A 157 4.56 2.10 13.75
CA VAL A 157 5.62 1.62 14.64
C VAL A 157 6.75 2.64 14.75
N ARG A 158 7.24 3.17 13.62
CA ARG A 158 8.32 4.19 13.62
C ARG A 158 7.94 5.47 14.35
N MET A 159 6.70 5.91 14.23
CA MET A 159 6.21 7.09 14.95
C MET A 159 6.12 6.83 16.45
N ALA A 160 5.63 5.65 16.85
CA ALA A 160 5.56 5.25 18.25
C ALA A 160 6.95 5.11 18.89
N GLU A 161 7.93 4.56 18.15
CA GLU A 161 9.32 4.44 18.61
C GLU A 161 9.96 5.81 18.84
N ARG A 162 9.76 6.77 17.92
CA ARG A 162 10.27 8.14 18.07
C ARG A 162 9.69 8.83 19.30
N ALA A 163 8.37 8.76 19.47
CA ALA A 163 7.69 9.36 20.63
C ALA A 163 8.16 8.77 21.96
N ARG A 164 8.43 7.45 22.00
CA ARG A 164 9.03 6.79 23.17
C ARG A 164 10.44 7.28 23.46
N GLY A 165 11.29 7.37 22.43
CA GLY A 165 12.66 7.87 22.56
C GLY A 165 12.72 9.30 23.11
N GLU A 166 11.86 10.18 22.61
CA GLU A 166 11.75 11.57 23.09
C GLU A 166 11.30 11.62 24.56
N ALA A 167 10.32 10.81 24.95
CA ALA A 167 9.86 10.72 26.33
C ALA A 167 10.94 10.18 27.27
N GLU A 168 11.71 9.17 26.85
CA GLU A 168 12.83 8.64 27.62
C GLU A 168 13.96 9.65 27.80
N ALA A 169 14.29 10.41 26.75
CA ALA A 169 15.29 11.48 26.82
C ALA A 169 14.85 12.57 27.81
N ALA A 170 13.62 13.05 27.70
CA ALA A 170 13.07 14.05 28.62
C ALA A 170 13.07 13.56 30.09
N ALA A 171 12.76 12.28 30.32
CA ALA A 171 12.79 11.68 31.66
C ALA A 171 14.22 11.52 32.22
N ARG A 172 15.24 11.35 31.37
CA ARG A 172 16.66 11.33 31.79
C ARG A 172 17.11 12.73 32.17
N ASP A 173 16.77 13.73 31.37
CA ASP A 173 17.13 15.13 31.63
C ASP A 173 16.50 15.64 32.94
N ALA A 174 15.22 15.32 33.18
CA ALA A 174 14.54 15.65 34.42
C ALA A 174 15.20 14.98 35.65
N ARG A 175 15.62 13.72 35.52
CA ARG A 175 16.35 13.01 36.58
C ARG A 175 17.70 13.64 36.88
N LEU A 176 18.45 14.06 35.85
CA LEU A 176 19.72 14.75 36.02
C LEU A 176 19.53 16.13 36.66
N ALA A 177 18.49 16.88 36.27
CA ALA A 177 18.15 18.15 36.90
C ALA A 177 17.82 17.97 38.38
N MET A 178 17.04 16.95 38.74
CA MET A 178 16.74 16.61 40.13
C MET A 178 18.01 16.24 40.92
N LEU A 179 18.90 15.41 40.35
CA LEU A 179 20.17 15.06 41.01
C LEU A 179 21.04 16.30 41.26
N ARG A 180 21.08 17.24 40.31
CA ARG A 180 21.80 18.51 40.49
C ARG A 180 21.22 19.34 41.64
N LEU A 181 19.90 19.31 41.82
CA LEU A 181 19.25 19.99 42.95
C LEU A 181 19.55 19.30 44.29
N GLN A 182 19.82 17.98 44.29
CA GLN A 182 20.13 17.21 45.50
C GLN A 182 21.59 17.30 45.96
N VAL A 183 22.54 17.63 45.07
CA VAL A 183 23.91 18.01 45.47
C VAL A 183 23.83 19.41 46.07
N ASP A 184 23.38 19.46 47.32
CA ASP A 184 23.12 20.67 48.08
C ASP A 184 24.40 21.53 48.15
N PRO A 185 24.35 22.84 47.79
CA PRO A 185 25.48 23.75 47.96
C PRO A 185 26.04 23.71 49.38
N HIS A 186 25.20 23.42 50.38
CA HIS A 186 25.63 23.32 51.75
C HIS A 186 26.65 22.20 51.99
N PHE A 187 26.56 21.09 51.26
CA PHE A 187 27.57 20.03 51.33
C PHE A 187 28.92 20.51 50.76
N LEU A 188 28.88 21.28 49.67
CA LEU A 188 30.07 21.91 49.08
C LEU A 188 30.68 22.95 50.04
N PHE A 189 29.86 23.78 50.69
CA PHE A 189 30.30 24.75 51.69
C PHE A 189 30.84 24.10 52.97
N ASN A 190 30.23 23.00 53.44
CA ASN A 190 30.72 22.25 54.60
C ASN A 190 32.08 21.58 54.31
N ALA A 191 32.29 21.07 53.09
CA ALA A 191 33.58 20.50 52.69
C ALA A 191 34.69 21.56 52.60
N LEU A 192 34.38 22.77 52.09
CA LEU A 192 35.35 23.87 52.00
C LEU A 192 35.74 24.43 53.39
N ASN A 193 34.79 24.57 54.32
CA ASN A 193 35.08 25.02 55.68
C ASN A 193 35.86 23.99 56.52
N ALA A 194 35.84 22.71 56.17
CA ALA A 194 36.59 21.67 56.88
C ALA A 194 38.08 21.58 56.46
N LEU A 195 38.47 22.29 55.40
CA LEU A 195 39.84 22.32 54.85
C LEU A 195 40.59 23.64 55.14
N SER A 196 39.94 24.66 55.69
CA SER A 196 40.57 25.91 56.17
C SER A 196 40.92 25.83 57.65
#